data_AF-A0A7W8Z455-F1
#
_entry.id   AF-A0A7W8Z455-F1
#
_cell.length_a   1.000
_cell.length_b   1.000
_cell.length_c   1.000
_cell.angle_alpha   90.00
_cell.angle_beta   90.00
_cell.angle_gamma   90.00
#
_symmetry.space_group_name_H-M   'P 1'
#
loop_
_entity.id
_entity.type
_entity.pdbx_description
1 polymer ?
#
loop_
_entity_poly.entity_id
_entity_poly.type
_entity_poly.pdbx_seq_one_letter_code
_entity_poly.pdbx_strand_id
1 'polypeptide(L)'
;MNDDDVLGTVRDAMAGVRMRTPVRELVAAGRSRRRRRVGGVVAGTVVGTTLVTALGLPVLTGPRVNAPPVAAGDEVHVHLAAFSVDTNPDGTVTVKLTKRQSLDPEIMRRTLAQAGVPAQITINKWCEPSNPAQDLADIEKVVRQDPHHGKIVDRREKKPGASGQEEPPGKTTAGQEKGPGKTPADQGEEPPAATWMVIRPSAMPPATKLVIGMRTDDYQPDSPSRVAVSMVLVPADAPLTCTTDVPAAPPREPRPPKS
;
A
#
# COMPACT_ATOMS: atom_id res chain seq x y z
N MET A 1 -28.06 15.81 24.94
CA MET A 1 -27.45 14.46 25.05
C MET A 1 -26.34 14.59 26.06
N ASN A 2 -26.43 13.88 27.17
CA ASN A 2 -25.49 14.02 28.28
C ASN A 2 -24.34 13.03 28.09
N ASP A 3 -23.12 13.39 28.49
CA ASP A 3 -21.95 12.52 28.31
C ASP A 3 -22.10 11.16 29.03
N ASP A 4 -22.90 11.14 30.10
CA ASP A 4 -23.25 9.93 30.84
C ASP A 4 -24.09 8.93 30.02
N ASP A 5 -24.95 9.43 29.11
CA ASP A 5 -25.77 8.57 28.23
C ASP A 5 -24.88 7.87 27.20
N VAL A 6 -23.87 8.57 26.68
CA VAL A 6 -22.90 8.02 25.72
C VAL A 6 -22.06 6.94 26.37
N LEU A 7 -21.57 7.19 27.59
CA LEU A 7 -20.80 6.20 28.35
C LEU A 7 -21.64 4.98 28.73
N GLY A 8 -22.92 5.16 29.08
CA GLY A 8 -23.85 4.06 29.32
C GLY A 8 -24.03 3.18 28.09
N THR A 9 -24.25 3.80 26.93
CA THR A 9 -24.47 3.08 25.66
C THR A 9 -23.23 2.28 25.22
N VAL A 10 -22.03 2.84 25.37
CA VAL A 10 -20.77 2.13 25.05
C VAL A 10 -20.54 0.97 26.01
N ARG A 11 -20.88 1.14 27.30
CA ARG A 11 -20.73 0.09 28.30
C ARG A 11 -21.67 -1.09 28.05
N ASP A 12 -22.92 -0.81 27.68
CA ASP A 12 -23.90 -1.84 27.32
C ASP A 12 -23.51 -2.59 26.03
N ALA A 13 -23.01 -1.87 25.02
CA ALA A 13 -22.51 -2.50 23.78
C ALA A 13 -21.32 -3.43 24.02
N MET A 14 -20.50 -3.15 25.05
CA MET A 14 -19.33 -3.97 25.42
C MET A 14 -19.67 -5.13 26.36
N ALA A 15 -20.82 -5.09 27.07
CA ALA A 15 -21.19 -6.12 28.05
C ALA A 15 -21.45 -7.51 27.44
N GLY A 16 -21.80 -7.56 26.15
CA GLY A 16 -21.97 -8.81 25.40
C GLY A 16 -20.68 -9.42 24.85
N VAL A 17 -19.56 -8.67 24.84
CA VAL A 17 -18.31 -9.12 24.23
C VAL A 17 -17.52 -9.97 25.23
N ARG A 18 -17.79 -11.28 25.23
CA ARG A 18 -16.91 -12.24 25.91
C ARG A 18 -15.60 -12.40 25.12
N MET A 19 -14.57 -11.67 25.54
CA MET A 19 -13.20 -11.94 25.08
C MET A 19 -12.79 -13.35 25.54
N ARG A 20 -12.48 -14.25 24.59
CA ARG A 20 -11.98 -15.60 24.89
C ARG A 20 -10.60 -15.59 25.55
N THR A 21 -9.83 -14.52 25.34
CA THR A 21 -8.49 -14.36 25.91
C THR A 21 -8.54 -13.26 26.99
N PRO A 22 -8.27 -13.59 28.26
CA PRO A 22 -8.32 -12.60 29.32
C PRO A 22 -7.25 -11.52 29.11
N VAL A 23 -7.61 -10.26 29.35
CA VAL A 23 -6.71 -9.09 29.18
C VAL A 23 -5.38 -9.27 29.92
N ARG A 24 -5.37 -10.02 31.03
CA ARG A 24 -4.16 -10.35 31.79
C ARG A 24 -3.12 -11.11 30.96
N GLU A 25 -3.56 -11.95 30.03
CA GLU A 25 -2.69 -12.73 29.15
C GLU A 25 -2.06 -11.85 28.05
N LEU A 26 -2.83 -10.88 27.51
CA LEU A 26 -2.33 -9.88 26.57
C LEU A 26 -1.28 -8.97 27.22
N VAL A 27 -1.53 -8.51 28.45
CA VAL A 27 -0.58 -7.68 29.19
C VAL A 27 0.69 -8.47 29.57
N ALA A 28 0.55 -9.74 29.96
CA ALA A 28 1.69 -10.61 30.24
C ALA A 28 2.54 -10.89 28.99
N ALA A 29 1.90 -11.18 27.85
CA ALA A 29 2.58 -11.38 26.57
C ALA A 29 3.31 -10.11 26.11
N GLY A 30 2.72 -8.92 26.31
CA GLY A 30 3.36 -7.64 26.02
C GLY A 30 4.59 -7.37 26.90
N ARG A 31 4.52 -7.65 28.20
CA ARG A 31 5.62 -7.40 29.15
C ARG A 31 6.83 -8.30 28.89
N SER A 32 6.60 -9.54 28.45
CA SER A 32 7.65 -10.49 28.04
C SER A 32 8.49 -9.96 26.86
N ARG A 33 7.85 -9.43 25.81
CA ARG A 33 8.55 -8.87 24.64
C ARG A 33 9.39 -7.64 25.00
N ARG A 34 8.92 -6.79 25.94
CA ARG A 34 9.65 -5.59 26.37
C ARG A 34 10.92 -5.93 27.17
N ARG A 35 10.88 -6.95 28.04
CA ARG A 35 12.07 -7.35 28.81
C ARG A 35 13.20 -7.91 27.95
N ARG A 36 12.88 -8.61 26.86
CA ARG A 36 13.90 -9.11 25.91
C ARG A 36 14.65 -7.99 25.18
N ARG A 37 14.10 -6.78 25.10
CA ARG A 37 14.77 -5.62 24.46
C ARG A 37 15.60 -4.77 25.41
N VAL A 38 15.52 -5.00 26.72
CA VAL A 38 16.18 -4.16 27.74
C VAL A 38 17.22 -4.94 28.57
N GLY A 39 17.23 -6.28 28.50
CA GLY A 39 18.16 -7.13 29.25
C GLY A 39 19.50 -7.43 28.56
N GLY A 40 20.13 -6.44 27.93
CA GLY A 40 21.36 -6.62 27.15
C GLY A 40 22.49 -5.65 27.50
N VAL A 41 22.60 -5.21 28.76
CA VAL A 41 23.80 -4.53 29.27
C VAL A 41 24.04 -5.02 30.70
N VAL A 42 24.81 -6.08 30.85
CA VAL A 42 25.50 -6.38 32.11
C VAL A 42 26.95 -6.02 31.90
N ALA A 43 27.37 -4.98 32.61
CA ALA A 43 28.72 -4.44 32.64
C ALA A 43 29.68 -5.46 33.28
N GLY A 44 30.72 -5.86 32.55
CA GLY A 44 31.87 -6.57 33.08
C GLY A 44 33.01 -5.59 33.34
N THR A 45 33.29 -5.32 34.61
CA THR A 45 34.42 -4.51 35.06
C THR A 45 35.71 -5.33 35.18
N VAL A 46 36.69 -4.91 34.38
CA VAL A 46 38.17 -4.99 34.43
C VAL A 46 38.83 -5.46 35.74
N VAL A 47 39.80 -6.40 35.65
CA VAL A 47 41.18 -6.28 36.22
C VAL A 47 42.12 -7.24 35.44
N GLY A 48 43.26 -6.75 34.93
CA GLY A 48 44.34 -7.63 34.45
C GLY A 48 45.35 -6.96 33.50
N THR A 49 46.46 -6.50 34.05
CA THR A 49 47.65 -5.93 33.38
C THR A 49 48.37 -6.92 32.45
N THR A 50 48.75 -6.51 31.22
CA THR A 50 50.13 -6.57 30.64
C THR A 50 50.16 -6.07 29.18
N LEU A 51 51.22 -5.31 28.85
CA LEU A 51 51.60 -4.80 27.52
C LEU A 51 51.75 -5.90 26.46
N VAL A 52 51.24 -5.68 25.23
CA VAL A 52 51.98 -5.86 23.95
C VAL A 52 51.36 -4.95 22.88
N THR A 53 52.22 -4.16 22.24
CA THR A 53 51.94 -3.35 21.04
C THR A 53 51.69 -4.21 19.80
N ALA A 54 50.52 -4.07 19.19
CA ALA A 54 50.31 -4.34 17.77
C ALA A 54 49.38 -3.25 17.20
N LEU A 55 49.82 -2.61 16.11
CA LEU A 55 49.05 -1.66 15.32
C LEU A 55 47.80 -2.36 14.76
N GLY A 56 46.67 -2.15 15.40
CA GLY A 56 45.35 -2.46 14.87
C GLY A 56 44.43 -1.30 15.18
N LEU A 57 44.03 -0.54 14.17
CA LEU A 57 42.96 0.45 14.29
C LEU A 57 41.69 -0.28 14.77
N PRO A 58 41.19 -0.03 15.99
CA PRO A 58 39.85 -0.46 16.32
C PRO A 58 38.91 0.49 15.60
N VAL A 59 38.29 0.00 14.53
CA VAL A 59 37.05 0.61 14.03
C VAL A 59 36.11 0.65 15.24
N LEU A 60 35.80 1.86 15.71
CA LEU A 60 34.77 2.13 16.71
C LEU A 60 33.42 1.67 16.13
N THR A 61 33.13 0.38 16.22
CA THR A 61 31.78 -0.16 16.08
C THR A 61 31.04 0.11 17.38
N GLY A 62 30.66 1.38 17.57
CA GLY A 62 29.56 1.68 18.48
C GLY A 62 28.34 0.84 18.06
N PRO A 63 27.44 0.46 19.00
CA PRO A 63 26.20 -0.19 18.65
C PRO A 63 25.45 0.75 17.71
N ARG A 64 25.46 0.43 16.42
CA ARG A 64 24.51 1.01 15.48
C ARG A 64 23.15 0.67 16.04
N VAL A 65 22.46 1.68 16.59
CA VAL A 65 21.01 1.69 16.56
C VAL A 65 20.69 1.40 15.10
N ASN A 66 20.18 0.19 14.83
CA ASN A 66 19.79 -0.28 13.50
C ASN A 66 18.69 0.64 12.95
N ALA A 67 19.06 1.82 12.49
CA ALA A 67 18.45 2.42 11.32
C ALA A 67 19.13 1.72 10.14
N PRO A 68 18.40 0.93 9.33
CA PRO A 68 18.99 0.32 8.15
C PRO A 68 19.54 1.43 7.23
N PRO A 69 20.74 1.26 6.65
CA PRO A 69 21.19 2.13 5.58
C PRO A 69 20.17 2.01 4.45
N VAL A 70 19.60 3.14 4.02
CA VAL A 70 18.73 3.19 2.83
C VAL A 70 19.63 2.94 1.62
N ALA A 71 19.85 1.67 1.30
CA ALA A 71 20.39 1.26 0.03
C ALA A 71 19.33 1.51 -1.03
N ALA A 72 19.72 2.13 -2.14
CA ALA A 72 18.88 2.19 -3.32
C ALA A 72 18.56 0.74 -3.76
N GLY A 73 17.29 0.35 -3.65
CA GLY A 73 16.79 -0.91 -4.22
C GLY A 73 16.45 -2.03 -3.23
N ASP A 74 16.00 -1.75 -2.01
CA ASP A 74 15.34 -2.79 -1.22
C ASP A 74 14.04 -3.20 -1.94
N GLU A 75 13.96 -4.48 -2.29
CA GLU A 75 12.82 -5.09 -2.97
C GLU A 75 11.60 -5.10 -2.02
N VAL A 76 10.70 -4.13 -2.19
CA VAL A 76 9.48 -4.02 -1.38
C VAL A 76 8.31 -4.63 -2.14
N HIS A 77 7.75 -5.71 -1.59
CA HIS A 77 6.49 -6.32 -2.02
C HIS A 77 5.52 -6.36 -0.84
N VAL A 78 4.49 -5.52 -0.91
CA VAL A 78 3.43 -5.48 0.09
C VAL A 78 2.10 -5.61 -0.62
N HIS A 79 1.37 -6.69 -0.32
CA HIS A 79 0.00 -6.89 -0.80
C HIS A 79 -0.95 -6.82 0.38
N LEU A 80 -1.57 -5.67 0.54
CA LEU A 80 -2.67 -5.49 1.45
C LEU A 80 -3.97 -5.51 0.66
N ALA A 81 -5.05 -5.75 1.38
CA ALA A 81 -6.31 -5.98 0.73
C ALA A 81 -6.96 -4.66 0.22
N ALA A 82 -6.47 -3.49 0.68
CA ALA A 82 -6.77 -2.14 0.16
C ALA A 82 -5.76 -1.62 -0.88
N PHE A 83 -4.51 -2.11 -0.88
CA PHE A 83 -3.49 -1.66 -1.82
C PHE A 83 -2.32 -2.64 -1.94
N SER A 84 -1.61 -2.61 -3.06
CA SER A 84 -0.28 -3.21 -3.16
C SER A 84 0.79 -2.21 -3.59
N VAL A 85 2.01 -2.44 -3.14
CA VAL A 85 3.23 -1.74 -3.56
C VAL A 85 4.24 -2.80 -3.94
N ASP A 86 4.70 -2.75 -5.18
CA ASP A 86 5.63 -3.71 -5.75
C ASP A 86 6.80 -2.95 -6.38
N THR A 87 8.01 -3.22 -5.90
CA THR A 87 9.24 -2.72 -6.51
C THR A 87 9.59 -3.63 -7.68
N ASN A 88 9.68 -3.07 -8.88
CA ASN A 88 9.98 -3.81 -10.08
C ASN A 88 11.51 -3.89 -10.30
N PRO A 89 12.00 -4.91 -11.04
CA PRO A 89 13.43 -5.05 -11.34
C PRO A 89 14.04 -3.86 -12.11
N ASP A 90 13.23 -3.06 -12.81
CA ASP A 90 13.66 -1.85 -13.51
C ASP A 90 13.79 -0.62 -12.58
N GLY A 91 13.58 -0.81 -11.28
CA GLY A 91 13.65 0.23 -10.26
C GLY A 91 12.40 1.11 -10.19
N THR A 92 11.32 0.77 -10.92
CA THR A 92 10.01 1.43 -10.76
C THR A 92 9.23 0.80 -9.61
N VAL A 93 8.22 1.50 -9.13
CA VAL A 93 7.33 1.06 -8.05
C VAL A 93 5.91 1.05 -8.59
N THR A 94 5.31 -0.13 -8.72
CA THR A 94 3.90 -0.30 -9.07
C THR A 94 3.06 -0.16 -7.81
N VAL A 95 2.09 0.73 -7.83
CA VAL A 95 1.10 0.86 -6.76
C VAL A 95 -0.28 0.54 -7.32
N LYS A 96 -0.94 -0.42 -6.69
CA LYS A 96 -2.32 -0.80 -6.99
C LYS A 96 -3.22 -0.37 -5.84
N LEU A 97 -4.31 0.32 -6.15
CA LEU A 97 -5.35 0.69 -5.19
C LEU A 97 -6.63 -0.08 -5.48
N THR A 98 -7.21 -0.72 -4.46
CA THR A 98 -8.48 -1.44 -4.55
C THR A 98 -9.57 -0.66 -3.81
N LYS A 99 -10.77 -0.60 -4.40
CA LYS A 99 -11.84 0.30 -3.93
C LYS A 99 -12.54 -0.14 -2.65
N ARG A 100 -12.49 -1.43 -2.31
CA ARG A 100 -13.44 -2.03 -1.36
C ARG A 100 -13.02 -1.97 0.10
N GLN A 101 -11.83 -1.42 0.41
CA GLN A 101 -11.25 -1.59 1.74
C GLN A 101 -10.66 -0.30 2.29
N SER A 102 -10.70 -0.17 3.62
CA SER A 102 -10.14 0.94 4.36
C SER A 102 -8.64 1.02 4.12
N LEU A 103 -8.18 2.15 3.57
CA LEU A 103 -6.77 2.42 3.38
C LEU A 103 -6.16 2.97 4.68
N ASP A 104 -5.05 2.39 5.13
CA ASP A 104 -4.21 2.98 6.17
C ASP A 104 -3.15 3.89 5.53
N PRO A 105 -3.27 5.22 5.69
CA PRO A 105 -2.37 6.18 5.03
C PRO A 105 -0.95 6.10 5.58
N GLU A 106 -0.77 5.74 6.86
CA GLU A 106 0.54 5.66 7.50
C GLU A 106 1.31 4.41 7.06
N ILE A 107 0.61 3.29 6.89
CA ILE A 107 1.23 2.08 6.33
C ILE A 107 1.64 2.35 4.89
N MET A 108 0.75 2.88 4.05
CA MET A 108 1.06 3.18 2.65
C MET A 108 2.25 4.15 2.52
N ARG A 109 2.26 5.22 3.33
CA ARG A 109 3.37 6.18 3.38
C ARG A 109 4.71 5.52 3.69
N ARG A 110 4.75 4.65 4.71
CA ARG A 110 5.97 3.95 5.10
C ARG A 110 6.42 2.95 4.04
N THR A 111 5.49 2.20 3.45
CA THR A 111 5.80 1.25 2.38
C THR A 111 6.38 1.94 1.16
N LEU A 112 5.80 3.07 0.74
CA LEU A 112 6.36 3.88 -0.35
C LEU A 112 7.75 4.42 0.00
N ALA A 113 7.94 4.92 1.22
CA ALA A 113 9.24 5.42 1.67
C ALA A 113 10.32 4.33 1.68
N GLN A 114 9.96 3.09 2.05
CA GLN A 114 10.86 1.93 1.97
C GLN A 114 11.24 1.61 0.52
N ALA A 115 10.31 1.78 -0.42
CA ALA A 115 10.56 1.65 -1.86
C ALA A 115 11.27 2.89 -2.48
N GLY A 116 11.77 3.82 -1.66
CA GLY A 116 12.48 5.01 -2.12
C GLY A 116 11.57 6.12 -2.66
N VAL A 117 10.26 6.07 -2.39
CA VAL A 117 9.28 7.11 -2.78
C VAL A 117 8.83 7.88 -1.53
N PRO A 118 9.41 9.07 -1.25
CA PRO A 118 8.89 9.94 -0.21
C PRO A 118 7.48 10.40 -0.58
N ALA A 119 6.49 10.08 0.25
CA ALA A 119 5.10 10.41 -0.03
C ALA A 119 4.38 11.00 1.18
N GLN A 120 3.34 11.79 0.89
CA GLN A 120 2.35 12.21 1.86
C GLN A 120 0.97 11.73 1.37
N ILE A 121 0.32 10.92 2.19
CA ILE A 121 -0.96 10.29 1.84
C ILE A 121 -2.08 11.03 2.55
N THR A 122 -3.12 11.42 1.82
CA THR A 122 -4.29 12.09 2.37
C THR A 122 -5.56 11.42 1.91
N ILE A 123 -6.51 11.26 2.85
CA ILE A 123 -7.79 10.59 2.63
C ILE A 123 -8.88 11.65 2.74
N ASN A 124 -9.77 11.67 1.75
CA ASN A 124 -10.93 12.55 1.67
C ASN A 124 -10.62 14.05 1.68
N LYS A 125 -9.36 14.39 1.35
CA LYS A 125 -8.87 15.75 1.19
C LYS A 125 -7.89 15.80 0.02
N TRP A 126 -7.83 16.94 -0.62
CA TRP A 126 -6.91 17.29 -1.69
C TRP A 126 -5.93 18.32 -1.15
N CYS A 127 -4.64 18.03 -1.24
CA CYS A 127 -3.61 18.94 -0.78
C CYS A 127 -2.80 19.42 -1.98
N GLU A 128 -2.73 20.73 -2.14
CA GLU A 128 -1.98 21.42 -3.19
C GLU A 128 -0.90 22.30 -2.55
N PRO A 129 0.22 22.59 -3.25
CA PRO A 129 1.18 23.54 -2.74
C PRO A 129 0.52 24.91 -2.57
N SER A 130 0.79 25.56 -1.43
CA SER A 130 0.21 26.89 -1.14
C SER A 130 0.69 27.96 -2.13
N ASN A 131 1.82 27.71 -2.80
CA ASN A 131 2.34 28.51 -3.90
C ASN A 131 2.37 27.65 -5.17
N PRO A 132 1.60 28.00 -6.23
CA PRO A 132 1.55 27.21 -7.45
C PRO A 132 2.89 27.11 -8.19
N ALA A 133 3.83 28.05 -7.95
CA ALA A 133 5.19 27.95 -8.49
C ALA A 133 6.00 26.78 -7.91
N GLN A 134 5.50 26.13 -6.85
CA GLN A 134 6.10 24.93 -6.25
C GLN A 134 5.53 23.63 -6.86
N ASP A 135 4.52 23.72 -7.73
CA ASP A 135 4.06 22.56 -8.50
C ASP A 135 5.09 22.25 -9.58
N LEU A 136 5.67 21.06 -9.50
CA LEU A 136 6.70 20.63 -10.42
C LEU A 136 6.03 20.01 -11.65
N ALA A 137 6.01 20.76 -12.75
CA ALA A 137 5.37 20.42 -14.03
C ALA A 137 5.81 19.08 -14.68
N ASP A 138 6.78 18.39 -14.08
CA ASP A 138 7.38 17.15 -14.56
C ASP A 138 6.84 15.89 -13.88
N ILE A 139 5.70 15.96 -13.19
CA ILE A 139 5.11 14.80 -12.51
C ILE A 139 4.89 13.60 -13.45
N GLU A 140 4.59 13.81 -14.72
CA GLU A 140 4.40 12.74 -15.71
C GLU A 140 5.68 11.92 -15.97
N LYS A 141 6.86 12.48 -15.69
CA LYS A 141 8.14 11.76 -15.77
C LYS A 141 8.34 10.84 -14.55
N VAL A 142 7.71 11.19 -13.43
CA VAL A 142 7.78 10.45 -12.16
C VAL A 142 6.68 9.42 -12.06
N VAL A 143 5.45 9.79 -12.39
CA VAL A 143 4.26 8.96 -12.25
C VAL A 143 3.62 8.75 -13.62
N ARG A 144 3.46 7.49 -14.00
CA ARG A 144 2.65 7.10 -15.15
C ARG A 144 1.41 6.40 -14.63
N GLN A 145 0.25 6.97 -14.88
CA GLN A 145 -1.01 6.24 -14.76
C GLN A 145 -1.12 5.31 -15.96
N ASP A 146 -1.34 4.02 -15.74
CA ASP A 146 -1.60 3.08 -16.83
C ASP A 146 -3.12 2.94 -17.02
N PRO A 147 -3.72 3.58 -18.04
CA PRO A 147 -5.15 3.50 -18.29
C PRO A 147 -5.58 2.13 -18.84
N HIS A 148 -4.67 1.20 -19.15
CA HIS A 148 -4.97 0.01 -19.95
C HIS A 148 -4.87 -1.34 -19.23
N HIS A 149 -4.50 -1.40 -17.95
CA HIS A 149 -4.29 -2.67 -17.26
C HIS A 149 -5.57 -3.45 -16.86
N GLY A 150 -6.76 -3.00 -17.29
CA GLY A 150 -8.02 -3.74 -17.18
C GLY A 150 -8.17 -4.88 -18.20
N LYS A 151 -7.31 -4.95 -19.23
CA LYS A 151 -7.21 -6.15 -20.06
C LYS A 151 -6.23 -7.10 -19.40
N ILE A 152 -6.73 -7.90 -18.46
CA ILE A 152 -6.06 -9.13 -18.08
C ILE A 152 -5.81 -9.88 -19.38
N VAL A 153 -4.57 -9.83 -19.88
CA VAL A 153 -4.09 -10.83 -20.83
C VAL A 153 -4.05 -12.07 -19.96
N ASP A 154 -5.13 -12.83 -20.00
CA ASP A 154 -5.21 -14.19 -19.49
C ASP A 154 -4.21 -14.99 -20.33
N ARG A 155 -2.93 -14.79 -20.00
CA ARG A 155 -1.82 -15.58 -20.50
C ARG A 155 -1.98 -16.89 -19.77
N ARG A 156 -3.01 -17.65 -20.16
CA ARG A 156 -3.01 -19.10 -20.08
C ARG A 156 -1.60 -19.48 -20.46
N GLU A 157 -0.86 -19.94 -19.47
CA GLU A 157 0.30 -20.78 -19.64
C GLU A 157 -0.05 -21.75 -20.76
N LYS A 158 0.45 -21.43 -21.97
CA LYS A 158 0.47 -22.35 -23.08
C LYS A 158 1.50 -23.37 -22.66
N LYS A 159 1.03 -24.35 -21.85
CA LYS A 159 1.79 -25.50 -21.41
C LYS A 159 2.36 -26.16 -22.67
N PRO A 160 3.68 -26.16 -22.89
CA PRO A 160 4.25 -26.84 -24.02
C PRO A 160 4.32 -28.33 -23.68
N GLY A 161 3.72 -29.16 -24.54
CA GLY A 161 4.13 -30.55 -24.71
C GLY A 161 3.41 -31.59 -23.84
N ALA A 162 2.49 -32.31 -24.46
CA ALA A 162 2.39 -33.76 -24.32
C ALA A 162 1.73 -34.32 -25.60
N SER A 163 2.56 -34.50 -26.62
CA SER A 163 2.31 -35.42 -27.72
C SER A 163 2.68 -36.83 -27.25
N GLY A 164 1.77 -37.79 -27.35
CA GLY A 164 2.13 -39.21 -27.37
C GLY A 164 1.09 -40.16 -26.79
N GLN A 165 0.48 -40.95 -27.69
CA GLN A 165 -0.05 -42.32 -27.48
C GLN A 165 -1.35 -42.48 -26.68
N GLU A 166 -2.25 -43.43 -26.96
CA GLU A 166 -2.56 -44.34 -28.07
C GLU A 166 -3.94 -44.92 -27.66
N GLU A 167 -4.90 -45.00 -28.59
CA GLU A 167 -6.22 -45.60 -28.36
C GLU A 167 -6.12 -47.13 -28.38
N PRO A 168 -6.92 -47.87 -27.59
CA PRO A 168 -7.70 -48.94 -28.23
C PRO A 168 -9.15 -49.05 -27.75
N PRO A 169 -10.00 -49.77 -28.51
CA PRO A 169 -11.45 -49.63 -28.48
C PRO A 169 -12.13 -50.61 -27.52
N GLY A 170 -13.25 -50.19 -26.92
CA GLY A 170 -14.05 -51.08 -26.07
C GLY A 170 -15.38 -50.53 -25.56
N LYS A 171 -16.43 -50.71 -26.38
CA LYS A 171 -17.84 -51.03 -26.05
C LYS A 171 -18.59 -50.31 -24.89
N THR A 172 -19.67 -49.66 -25.32
CA THR A 172 -21.07 -49.81 -24.84
C THR A 172 -21.40 -49.46 -23.39
N THR A 173 -22.14 -48.37 -23.16
CA THR A 173 -23.53 -48.47 -22.67
C THR A 173 -24.29 -47.16 -22.85
N ALA A 174 -25.51 -47.27 -23.36
CA ALA A 174 -26.51 -46.22 -23.37
C ALA A 174 -27.03 -45.99 -21.94
N GLY A 175 -26.97 -44.74 -21.50
CA GLY A 175 -27.52 -44.26 -20.23
C GLY A 175 -27.97 -42.83 -20.42
N GLN A 176 -29.19 -42.66 -20.91
CA GLN A 176 -29.87 -41.37 -21.02
C GLN A 176 -30.31 -40.95 -19.61
N GLU A 177 -29.43 -40.30 -18.87
CA GLU A 177 -29.79 -39.62 -17.62
C GLU A 177 -30.05 -38.13 -17.87
N LYS A 178 -31.28 -37.77 -17.49
CA LYS A 178 -31.89 -36.46 -17.46
C LYS A 178 -31.10 -35.55 -16.52
N GLY A 179 -30.25 -34.69 -17.09
CA GLY A 179 -29.42 -33.76 -16.32
C GLY A 179 -30.24 -32.78 -15.46
N PRO A 180 -29.82 -32.54 -14.20
CA PRO A 180 -30.44 -31.56 -13.32
C PRO A 180 -30.12 -30.14 -13.79
N GLY A 181 -30.96 -29.20 -13.32
CA GLY A 181 -31.08 -27.83 -13.78
C GLY A 181 -29.76 -27.09 -13.99
N LYS A 182 -29.80 -26.22 -15.01
CA LYS A 182 -28.83 -25.15 -15.23
C LYS A 182 -28.58 -24.41 -13.92
N THR A 183 -27.42 -24.63 -13.32
CA THR A 183 -26.85 -23.74 -12.31
C THR A 183 -26.89 -22.32 -12.90
N PRO A 184 -27.44 -21.31 -12.21
CA PRO A 184 -27.30 -19.93 -12.63
C PRO A 184 -25.82 -19.67 -12.85
N ALA A 185 -25.47 -19.27 -14.08
CA ALA A 185 -24.14 -18.82 -14.39
C ALA A 185 -23.78 -17.78 -13.33
N ASP A 186 -22.76 -18.12 -12.54
CA ASP A 186 -22.03 -17.25 -11.65
C ASP A 186 -21.80 -15.94 -12.41
N GLN A 187 -22.58 -14.91 -12.07
CA GLN A 187 -22.43 -13.59 -12.66
C GLN A 187 -21.13 -13.08 -12.09
N GLY A 188 -20.04 -13.45 -12.78
CA GLY A 188 -18.67 -13.16 -12.39
C GLY A 188 -18.60 -11.72 -11.96
N GLU A 189 -18.47 -11.55 -10.65
CA GLU A 189 -18.46 -10.25 -10.03
C GLU A 189 -17.32 -9.47 -10.65
N GLU A 190 -17.66 -8.47 -11.47
CA GLU A 190 -16.67 -7.72 -12.23
C GLU A 190 -15.65 -7.18 -11.23
N PRO A 191 -14.36 -7.58 -11.35
CA PRO A 191 -13.37 -7.23 -10.36
C PRO A 191 -13.36 -5.71 -10.22
N PRO A 192 -13.43 -5.18 -8.98
CA PRO A 192 -13.56 -3.75 -8.77
C PRO A 192 -12.45 -3.05 -9.53
N ALA A 193 -12.81 -2.02 -10.31
CA ALA A 193 -11.87 -1.24 -11.11
C ALA A 193 -10.73 -0.74 -10.22
N ALA A 194 -9.60 -1.45 -10.23
CA ALA A 194 -8.42 -1.10 -9.48
C ALA A 194 -7.71 0.03 -10.22
N THR A 195 -7.24 1.02 -9.47
CA THR A 195 -6.42 2.10 -10.03
C THR A 195 -4.96 1.69 -9.89
N TRP A 196 -4.22 1.73 -10.99
CA TRP A 196 -2.80 1.39 -11.02
C TRP A 196 -1.98 2.63 -11.40
N MET A 197 -0.82 2.76 -10.77
CA MET A 197 0.16 3.78 -11.07
C MET A 197 1.56 3.15 -11.02
N VAL A 198 2.45 3.63 -11.89
CA VAL A 198 3.86 3.26 -11.87
C VAL A 198 4.66 4.51 -11.54
N ILE A 199 5.43 4.44 -10.46
CA ILE A 199 6.28 5.53 -9.97
C ILE A 199 7.73 5.21 -10.32
N ARG A 200 8.50 6.19 -10.76
CA ARG A 200 9.93 6.08 -11.02
C ARG A 200 10.71 6.91 -9.99
N PRO A 201 11.16 6.32 -8.88
CA PRO A 201 11.90 7.02 -7.82
C PRO A 201 13.13 7.76 -8.35
N SER A 202 13.86 7.16 -9.29
CA SER A 202 15.07 7.76 -9.88
C SER A 202 14.81 9.03 -10.71
N ALA A 203 13.55 9.27 -11.10
CA ALA A 203 13.13 10.50 -11.78
C ALA A 203 12.63 11.57 -10.80
N MET A 204 12.49 11.26 -9.50
CA MET A 204 12.10 12.25 -8.49
C MET A 204 13.26 13.24 -8.25
N PRO A 205 13.02 14.56 -8.35
CA PRO A 205 14.03 15.53 -7.99
C PRO A 205 14.41 15.40 -6.50
N PRO A 206 15.66 15.72 -6.13
CA PRO A 206 16.08 15.66 -4.73
C PRO A 206 15.24 16.62 -3.87
N ALA A 207 15.04 16.25 -2.61
CA ALA A 207 14.24 17.02 -1.64
C ALA A 207 12.79 17.27 -2.10
N THR A 208 12.20 16.34 -2.87
CA THR A 208 10.78 16.37 -3.22
C THR A 208 10.02 15.21 -2.57
N LYS A 209 8.71 15.35 -2.49
CA LYS A 209 7.79 14.29 -2.08
C LYS A 209 6.57 14.27 -2.99
N LEU A 210 5.97 13.09 -3.13
CA LEU A 210 4.72 12.90 -3.84
C LEU A 210 3.55 13.08 -2.86
N VAL A 211 2.65 14.01 -3.14
CA VAL A 211 1.39 14.17 -2.39
C VAL A 211 0.32 13.38 -3.13
N ILE A 212 -0.25 12.38 -2.46
CA ILE A 212 -1.32 11.54 -3.02
C ILE A 212 -2.60 11.79 -2.22
N GLY A 213 -3.58 12.39 -2.88
CA GLY A 213 -4.95 12.52 -2.36
C GLY A 213 -5.81 11.39 -2.86
N MET A 214 -6.59 10.76 -1.98
CA MET A 214 -7.55 9.72 -2.35
C MET A 214 -8.92 10.01 -1.77
N ARG A 215 -9.97 9.79 -2.57
CA ARG A 215 -11.35 9.74 -2.09
C ARG A 215 -11.81 8.30 -1.96
N THR A 216 -12.36 7.97 -0.80
CA THR A 216 -12.96 6.67 -0.54
C THR A 216 -14.44 6.67 -0.93
N ASP A 217 -15.01 5.50 -1.21
CA ASP A 217 -16.39 5.37 -1.70
C ASP A 217 -17.43 5.82 -0.66
N ASP A 218 -17.09 5.77 0.63
CA ASP A 218 -17.90 6.24 1.77
C ASP A 218 -17.87 7.77 1.92
N TYR A 219 -17.05 8.49 1.14
CA TYR A 219 -16.98 9.95 1.19
C TYR A 219 -17.90 10.63 0.16
N GLN A 220 -19.07 11.07 0.62
CA GLN A 220 -19.97 11.95 -0.14
C GLN A 220 -20.09 13.31 0.54
N PRO A 221 -19.64 14.41 -0.10
CA PRO A 221 -20.10 15.72 0.31
C PRO A 221 -21.47 16.03 -0.30
N ASP A 222 -21.76 15.63 -1.57
CA ASP A 222 -23.12 15.54 -2.20
C ASP A 222 -23.12 14.86 -3.62
N SER A 223 -22.34 13.78 -3.81
CA SER A 223 -22.40 12.82 -4.96
C SER A 223 -21.97 13.31 -6.37
N PRO A 224 -21.71 12.43 -7.37
CA PRO A 224 -20.94 11.20 -7.37
C PRO A 224 -19.61 11.45 -8.12
N SER A 225 -18.48 11.43 -7.43
CA SER A 225 -17.21 11.19 -8.11
C SER A 225 -16.76 9.80 -7.76
N ARG A 226 -16.46 9.02 -8.80
CA ARG A 226 -15.70 7.76 -8.71
C ARG A 226 -14.43 8.06 -7.91
N VAL A 227 -13.89 7.04 -7.21
CA VAL A 227 -12.55 7.08 -6.61
C VAL A 227 -11.62 7.91 -7.48
N ALA A 228 -11.25 9.07 -6.95
CA ALA A 228 -10.36 9.99 -7.59
C ALA A 228 -9.06 9.92 -6.82
N VAL A 229 -7.97 9.77 -7.55
CA VAL A 229 -6.61 9.87 -7.02
C VAL A 229 -6.02 11.10 -7.65
N SER A 230 -5.58 12.05 -6.84
CA SER A 230 -4.78 13.19 -7.28
C SER A 230 -3.36 12.96 -6.82
N MET A 231 -2.43 13.39 -7.65
CA MET A 231 -1.02 13.28 -7.38
C MET A 231 -0.38 14.60 -7.77
N VAL A 232 0.46 15.11 -6.89
CA VAL A 232 1.21 16.35 -7.10
C VAL A 232 2.61 16.15 -6.54
N LEU A 233 3.62 16.67 -7.25
CA LEU A 233 5.01 16.58 -6.83
C LEU A 233 5.45 17.93 -6.30
N VAL A 234 5.92 17.97 -5.05
CA VAL A 234 6.25 19.21 -4.34
C VAL A 234 7.59 19.09 -3.62
N PRO A 235 8.24 20.22 -3.27
CA PRO A 235 9.33 20.22 -2.31
C PRO A 235 8.91 19.55 -0.98
N ALA A 236 9.84 18.85 -0.33
CA ALA A 236 9.57 18.05 0.87
C ALA A 236 8.96 18.89 2.01
N ASP A 237 9.43 20.13 2.14
CA ASP A 237 9.01 21.10 3.18
C ASP A 237 7.99 22.14 2.66
N ALA A 238 7.45 21.95 1.46
CA ALA A 238 6.45 22.87 0.92
C ALA A 238 5.18 22.88 1.80
N PRO A 239 4.68 24.07 2.18
CA PRO A 239 3.41 24.17 2.89
C PRO A 239 2.26 23.77 1.96
N LEU A 240 1.41 22.89 2.45
CA LEU A 240 0.26 22.40 1.69
C LEU A 240 -1.03 23.04 2.20
N THR A 241 -1.88 23.48 1.27
CA THR A 241 -3.27 23.86 1.56
C THR A 241 -4.15 22.67 1.21
N CYS A 242 -4.91 22.16 2.18
CA CYS A 242 -5.75 20.99 1.99
C CYS A 242 -7.23 21.37 2.02
N THR A 243 -7.99 20.94 1.02
CA THR A 243 -9.44 21.15 0.92
C THR A 243 -10.18 19.82 0.80
N THR A 244 -11.41 19.79 1.33
CA THR A 244 -12.38 18.71 1.12
C THR A 244 -13.15 18.87 -0.19
N ASP A 245 -13.12 20.06 -0.77
CA ASP A 245 -13.82 20.41 -2.01
C ASP A 245 -13.10 19.83 -3.21
N VAL A 246 -13.87 19.26 -4.13
CA VAL A 246 -13.30 18.78 -5.39
C VAL A 246 -12.85 19.98 -6.21
N PRO A 247 -11.59 20.03 -6.69
CA PRO A 247 -11.18 21.06 -7.63
C PRO A 247 -12.17 21.10 -8.79
N ALA A 248 -12.66 22.29 -9.13
CA ALA A 248 -13.53 22.44 -10.28
C ALA A 248 -12.83 21.84 -11.50
N ALA A 249 -13.56 21.04 -12.29
CA ALA A 249 -13.01 20.53 -13.54
C ALA A 249 -12.49 21.72 -14.37
N PRO A 250 -11.30 21.63 -14.98
CA PRO A 250 -10.78 22.71 -15.80
C PRO A 250 -11.83 23.09 -16.84
N PRO A 251 -12.03 24.40 -17.12
CA PRO A 251 -12.99 24.83 -18.12
C PRO A 251 -12.70 24.09 -19.42
N ARG A 252 -13.71 23.38 -19.94
CA ARG A 252 -13.55 22.65 -21.21
C ARG A 252 -13.26 23.71 -22.27
N GLU A 253 -12.08 23.61 -22.88
CA GLU A 253 -11.72 24.48 -23.99
C GLU A 253 -12.84 24.37 -25.06
N PRO A 254 -13.33 25.50 -25.59
CA PRO A 254 -14.40 25.48 -26.59
C PRO A 254 -14.00 24.54 -27.72
N ARG A 255 -14.80 23.50 -27.98
CA ARG A 255 -14.54 22.63 -29.13
C ARG A 255 -14.51 23.52 -30.38
N PRO A 256 -13.44 23.47 -31.20
CA PRO A 256 -13.42 24.23 -32.43
C PRO A 256 -14.64 23.84 -33.29
N PRO A 257 -15.27 24.81 -33.98
CA PRO A 257 -16.40 24.52 -34.85
C PRO A 257 -15.97 23.48 -35.89
N LYS A 258 -16.82 22.48 -36.12
CA LYS A 258 -16.61 21.52 -37.21
C LYS A 258 -16.82 22.28 -38.53
N SER A 259 -15.77 22.39 -39.34
CA SER A 259 -15.85 22.88 -40.71
C SER A 259 -16.50 21.85 -41.64
#